data_AF-A0A1V6ABS0-F1
#
_entry.id   AF-A0A1V6ABS0-F1
#
_cell.length_a   1.000
_cell.length_b   1.000
_cell.length_c   1.000
_cell.angle_alpha   90.00
_cell.angle_beta   90.00
_cell.angle_gamma   90.00
#
_symmetry.space_group_name_H-M   'P 1'
#
loop_
_entity.id
_entity.type
_entity.pdbx_description
1 polymer ?
#
loop_
_entity_poly.entity_id
_entity_poly.type
_entity_poly.pdbx_seq_one_letter_code
_entity_poly.pdbx_strand_id
1 'polypeptide(L)'
;MQKNNLIFIITLLTISAVAYYFHFKSQNSAQYEVRVLALNKTFFRPSSNRLVVKGYLGESVITWNNNDEVRIEKSPCPNQNCVRMGSCKNIPLICVPNGIIINPTVQNFDAVTGQ
;
A
#
# COMPACT_ATOMS: atom_id res chain seq x y z
N MET A 1 -11.18 -42.56 -21.38
CA MET A 1 -11.19 -42.11 -19.97
C MET A 1 -12.54 -42.43 -19.37
N GLN A 2 -12.60 -43.16 -18.25
CA GLN A 2 -13.87 -43.41 -17.58
C GLN A 2 -14.49 -42.08 -17.14
N LYS A 3 -15.82 -41.91 -17.31
CA LYS A 3 -16.58 -40.68 -17.03
C LYS A 3 -16.28 -40.11 -15.62
N ASN A 4 -15.98 -40.98 -14.67
CA ASN A 4 -15.63 -40.64 -13.28
C ASN A 4 -14.28 -39.93 -13.17
N ASN A 5 -13.28 -40.30 -14.00
CA ASN A 5 -11.99 -39.61 -14.03
C ASN A 5 -12.12 -38.20 -14.63
N LEU A 6 -13.00 -38.02 -15.62
CA LEU A 6 -13.26 -36.70 -16.19
C LEU A 6 -13.87 -35.74 -15.14
N ILE A 7 -14.84 -36.23 -14.37
CA ILE A 7 -15.47 -35.46 -13.29
C ILE A 7 -14.43 -35.06 -12.23
N PHE A 8 -13.57 -35.98 -11.82
CA PHE A 8 -12.51 -35.73 -10.85
C PHE A 8 -11.49 -34.67 -11.31
N ILE A 9 -11.12 -34.70 -12.60
CA ILE A 9 -10.19 -33.72 -13.16
C ILE A 9 -10.82 -32.32 -13.18
N ILE A 10 -12.10 -32.23 -13.55
CA ILE A 10 -12.82 -30.95 -13.60
C ILE A 10 -12.98 -30.36 -12.20
N THR A 11 -13.33 -31.15 -11.18
CA THR A 11 -13.44 -30.65 -9.80
C THR A 11 -12.10 -30.21 -9.23
N LEU A 12 -11.01 -30.91 -9.54
CA LEU A 12 -9.67 -30.48 -9.13
C LEU A 12 -9.29 -29.13 -9.76
N LEU A 13 -9.57 -28.97 -11.06
CA LEU A 13 -9.31 -27.73 -11.80
C LEU A 13 -10.11 -26.54 -11.24
N THR A 14 -11.40 -26.71 -10.95
CA THR A 14 -12.21 -25.63 -10.40
C THR A 14 -11.74 -25.20 -9.01
N ILE A 15 -11.40 -26.15 -8.14
CA ILE A 15 -10.85 -25.84 -6.81
C ILE A 15 -9.53 -25.07 -6.93
N SER A 16 -8.62 -25.52 -7.80
CA SER A 16 -7.34 -24.84 -8.02
C SER A 16 -7.50 -23.42 -8.58
N ALA A 17 -8.45 -23.20 -9.50
CA ALA A 17 -8.73 -21.88 -10.06
C ALA A 17 -9.31 -20.92 -9.01
N VAL A 18 -10.21 -21.40 -8.15
CA VAL A 18 -10.78 -20.60 -7.06
C VAL A 18 -9.70 -20.23 -6.05
N ALA A 19 -8.87 -21.19 -5.64
CA ALA A 19 -7.75 -20.94 -4.73
C ALA A 19 -6.77 -19.91 -5.30
N TYR A 20 -6.41 -20.02 -6.58
CA TYR A 20 -5.55 -19.07 -7.28
C TYR A 20 -6.15 -17.65 -7.30
N TYR A 21 -7.45 -17.53 -7.60
CA TYR A 21 -8.15 -16.24 -7.61
C TYR A 21 -8.09 -15.53 -6.26
N PHE A 22 -8.35 -16.25 -5.16
CA PHE A 22 -8.26 -15.68 -3.81
C PHE A 22 -6.83 -15.31 -3.43
N HIS A 23 -5.85 -16.14 -3.78
CA HIS A 23 -4.44 -15.88 -3.48
C HIS A 23 -3.91 -14.64 -4.22
N PHE A 24 -4.25 -14.50 -5.51
CA PHE A 24 -3.86 -13.34 -6.32
C PHE A 24 -4.49 -12.03 -5.83
N LYS A 25 -5.73 -12.09 -5.31
CA LYS A 25 -6.39 -10.93 -4.70
C LYS A 25 -5.74 -10.52 -3.37
N SER A 26 -5.23 -11.48 -2.59
CA SER A 26 -4.66 -11.22 -1.26
C SER A 26 -3.23 -10.66 -1.26
N GLN A 27 -2.42 -10.94 -2.29
CA GLN A 27 -1.01 -10.50 -2.33
C GLN A 27 -0.81 -9.04 -2.75
N ASN A 28 -1.85 -8.33 -3.19
CA ASN A 28 -1.74 -6.99 -3.76
C ASN A 28 -1.91 -5.83 -2.76
N SER A 29 -1.85 -6.09 -1.45
CA SER A 29 -1.87 -5.02 -0.45
C SER A 29 -0.48 -4.39 -0.33
N ALA A 30 -0.29 -3.27 -1.02
CA ALA A 30 0.92 -2.46 -0.85
C ALA A 30 1.00 -1.94 0.60
N GLN A 31 2.11 -2.26 1.26
CA GLN A 31 2.45 -1.62 2.52
C GLN A 31 2.96 -0.22 2.22
N TYR A 32 2.76 0.74 3.12
CA TYR A 32 3.27 2.10 2.95
C TYR A 32 4.24 2.43 4.07
N GLU A 33 5.41 2.94 3.69
CA GLU A 33 6.40 3.55 4.57
C GLU A 33 6.23 5.07 4.49
N VAL A 34 5.97 5.71 5.63
CA VAL A 34 5.92 7.16 5.78
C VAL A 34 7.21 7.62 6.43
N ARG A 35 8.05 8.34 5.69
CA ARG A 35 9.28 8.96 6.18
C ARG A 35 9.05 10.43 6.44
N VAL A 36 9.40 10.87 7.64
CA VAL A 36 9.36 12.27 8.06
C VAL A 36 10.79 12.76 8.26
N LEU A 37 11.28 13.54 7.29
CA LEU A 37 12.65 14.05 7.28
C LEU A 37 12.91 15.00 8.45
N ALA A 38 11.92 15.82 8.81
CA ALA A 38 12.01 16.78 9.91
C ALA A 38 12.32 16.16 11.27
N LEU A 39 11.88 14.92 11.50
CA LEU A 39 12.08 14.20 12.74
C LEU A 39 13.12 13.08 12.61
N ASN A 40 13.63 12.84 11.40
CA ASN A 40 14.39 11.64 11.04
C ASN A 40 13.72 10.35 11.54
N LYS A 41 12.38 10.28 11.39
CA LYS A 41 11.57 9.15 11.84
C LYS A 41 10.83 8.53 10.66
N THR A 42 10.73 7.21 10.72
CA THR A 42 9.95 6.40 9.78
C THR A 42 8.78 5.77 10.52
N PHE A 43 7.62 5.79 9.89
CA PHE A 43 6.40 5.16 10.35
C PHE A 43 5.92 4.17 9.30
N PHE A 44 5.45 3.01 9.73
CA PHE A 44 4.72 2.09 8.87
C PHE A 44 3.22 2.39 8.94
N ARG A 45 2.47 1.92 7.93
CA ARG A 45 1.01 2.01 7.93
C ARG A 45 0.46 1.48 9.26
N PRO A 46 -0.24 2.32 10.06
CA PRO A 46 -0.86 1.86 11.29
C PRO A 46 -2.10 1.01 10.97
N SER A 47 -2.60 0.28 11.98
CA SER A 47 -3.89 -0.40 11.87
C SER A 47 -5.06 0.58 11.73
N SER A 48 -4.88 1.84 12.15
CA SER A 48 -5.83 2.93 11.91
C SER A 48 -5.72 3.46 10.48
N ASN A 49 -6.85 3.83 9.88
CA ASN A 49 -6.89 4.48 8.56
C ASN A 49 -6.43 5.97 8.59
N ARG A 50 -5.83 6.42 9.69
CA ARG A 50 -5.42 7.80 9.93
C ARG A 50 -4.11 7.83 10.71
N LEU A 51 -3.17 8.65 10.26
CA LEU A 51 -1.89 8.92 10.89
C LEU A 51 -1.63 10.42 10.91
N VAL A 52 -1.23 10.95 12.06
CA VAL A 52 -0.82 12.35 12.21
C VAL A 52 0.70 12.39 12.39
N VAL A 53 1.38 13.19 11.56
CA VAL A 53 2.83 13.36 11.59
C VAL A 53 3.21 14.83 11.62
N LYS A 54 4.27 15.17 12.35
CA LYS A 54 4.78 16.54 12.43
C LYS A 54 6.00 16.70 11.52
N GLY A 55 5.86 17.52 10.48
CA GLY A 55 6.94 17.91 9.56
C GLY A 55 7.57 19.26 9.92
N TYR A 56 8.35 19.84 9.01
CA TYR A 56 9.06 21.12 9.21
C TYR A 56 8.12 22.31 9.44
N LEU A 57 6.99 22.35 8.76
CA LEU A 57 6.00 23.43 8.81
C LEU A 57 4.85 23.12 9.79
N GLY A 58 4.83 21.93 10.39
CA GLY A 58 3.82 21.52 11.37
C GLY A 58 3.14 20.19 11.04
N GLU A 59 1.96 19.99 11.63
CA GLU A 59 1.23 18.73 11.57
C GLU A 59 0.54 18.50 10.23
N SER A 60 0.74 17.31 9.67
CA SER A 60 0.02 16.80 8.51
C SER A 60 -0.75 15.54 8.87
N VAL A 61 -1.87 15.35 8.20
CA VAL A 61 -2.77 14.21 8.38
C VAL A 61 -2.71 13.35 7.13
N ILE A 62 -2.39 12.08 7.31
CA ILE A 62 -2.34 11.06 6.27
C ILE A 62 -3.49 10.09 6.52
N THR A 63 -4.20 9.71 5.47
CA THR A 63 -5.32 8.78 5.56
C THR A 63 -5.22 7.70 4.49
N TRP A 64 -5.72 6.50 4.82
CA TRP A 64 -5.85 5.37 3.91
C TRP A 64 -7.33 5.03 3.72
N ASN A 65 -7.71 4.63 2.51
CA ASN A 65 -9.04 4.11 2.25
C ASN A 65 -9.05 2.57 2.22
N ASN A 66 -10.25 2.00 2.05
CA ASN A 66 -10.45 0.55 1.99
C ASN A 66 -9.81 -0.12 0.76
N ASN A 67 -9.38 0.66 -0.23
CA ASN A 67 -8.75 0.18 -1.47
C ASN A 67 -7.21 0.25 -1.43
N ASP A 68 -6.64 0.50 -0.25
CA ASP A 68 -5.21 0.71 0.00
C ASP A 68 -4.63 1.94 -0.74
N GLU A 69 -5.45 2.94 -1.00
CA GLU A 69 -5.01 4.23 -1.51
C GLU A 69 -4.68 5.15 -0.34
N VAL A 70 -3.55 5.85 -0.45
CA VAL A 70 -3.08 6.82 0.53
C VAL A 70 -3.30 8.24 0.02
N ARG A 71 -3.68 9.16 0.90
CA ARG A 71 -3.71 10.60 0.62
C ARG A 71 -3.24 11.41 1.82
N ILE A 72 -2.67 12.58 1.55
CA ILE A 72 -2.46 13.62 2.58
C ILE A 72 -3.74 14.45 2.63
N GLU A 73 -4.50 14.29 3.70
CA GLU A 73 -5.76 15.02 3.91
C GLU A 73 -5.50 16.50 4.25
N LYS A 74 -4.46 16.76 5.04
CA LYS A 74 -4.11 18.11 5.48
C LYS A 74 -2.60 18.24 5.61
N SER A 75 -2.08 19.39 5.21
CA SER A 75 -0.69 19.78 5.43
C SER A 75 -0.61 21.30 5.59
N PRO A 76 0.34 21.87 6.34
CA PRO A 76 0.49 23.32 6.46
C PRO A 76 1.26 23.96 5.28
N CYS A 77 1.59 23.19 4.22
CA CYS A 77 2.36 23.70 3.10
C CYS A 77 1.59 24.77 2.28
N PRO A 78 2.23 25.88 1.84
CA PRO A 78 1.53 26.99 1.19
C PRO A 78 0.75 26.58 -0.06
N ASN A 79 1.38 25.77 -0.90
CA ASN A 79 0.83 25.42 -2.19
C ASN A 79 -0.14 24.24 -2.13
N GLN A 80 -0.25 23.50 -1.02
CA GLN A 80 -1.15 22.34 -0.89
C GLN A 80 -1.04 21.29 -2.02
N ASN A 81 0.09 21.23 -2.75
CA ASN A 81 0.26 20.33 -3.90
C ASN A 81 0.06 18.86 -3.52
N CYS A 82 0.59 18.46 -2.37
CA CYS A 82 0.49 17.10 -1.85
C CYS A 82 -0.95 16.72 -1.43
N VAL A 83 -1.76 17.71 -1.04
CA VAL A 83 -3.18 17.51 -0.73
C VAL A 83 -3.99 17.42 -2.02
N ARG A 84 -3.73 18.32 -2.98
CA ARG A 84 -4.39 18.33 -4.30
C ARG A 84 -4.09 17.10 -5.15
N MET A 85 -2.96 16.42 -4.93
CA MET A 85 -2.66 15.16 -5.62
C MET A 85 -3.71 14.07 -5.35
N GLY A 86 -4.41 14.15 -4.22
CA GLY A 86 -5.52 13.25 -3.91
C GLY A 86 -5.07 11.85 -3.51
N SER A 87 -5.95 10.88 -3.71
CA SER A 87 -5.70 9.46 -3.40
C SER A 87 -4.78 8.83 -4.43
N CYS A 88 -3.75 8.18 -3.93
CA CYS A 88 -2.68 7.58 -4.71
C CYS A 88 -2.53 6.11 -4.32
N LYS A 89 -2.34 5.23 -5.31
CA LYS A 89 -2.05 3.81 -5.10
C LYS A 89 -0.74 3.43 -5.76
N ASN A 90 0.15 2.77 -5.02
CA ASN A 90 1.42 2.25 -5.54
C ASN A 90 2.34 3.32 -6.18
N ILE A 91 2.11 4.61 -5.91
CA ILE A 91 2.99 5.71 -6.31
C ILE A 91 3.39 6.52 -5.08
N PRO A 92 4.61 7.09 -5.04
CA PRO A 92 5.08 7.88 -3.92
C PRO A 92 4.35 9.23 -3.85
N LEU A 93 4.01 9.66 -2.64
CA LEU A 93 3.39 10.95 -2.36
C LEU A 93 4.31 11.80 -1.49
N ILE A 94 4.67 12.99 -1.96
CA ILE A 94 5.73 13.81 -1.33
C ILE A 94 5.19 15.21 -1.02
N CYS A 95 5.36 15.64 0.24
CA CYS A 95 5.21 17.02 0.66
C CYS A 95 6.59 17.63 0.88
N VAL A 96 7.17 18.21 -0.18
CA VAL A 96 8.51 18.79 -0.13
C VAL A 96 8.64 19.87 0.94
N PRO A 97 7.74 20.87 1.05
CA PRO A 97 7.91 21.94 2.04
C PRO A 97 7.79 21.44 3.48
N ASN A 98 6.96 20.42 3.74
CA ASN A 98 6.82 19.85 5.08
C ASN A 98 7.79 18.69 5.37
N GLY A 99 8.60 18.26 4.39
CA GLY A 99 9.58 17.19 4.54
C GLY A 99 8.97 15.81 4.82
N ILE A 100 7.82 15.51 4.22
CA ILE A 100 7.14 14.21 4.39
C ILE A 100 7.18 13.46 3.06
N ILE A 101 7.61 12.21 3.09
CA ILE A 101 7.66 11.29 1.96
C ILE A 101 6.84 10.05 2.33
N ILE A 102 5.91 9.67 1.47
CA ILE A 102 5.12 8.45 1.61
C ILE A 102 5.49 7.55 0.44
N ASN A 103 6.14 6.43 0.72
CA ASN A 103 6.55 5.46 -0.28
C ASN A 103 5.72 4.19 -0.17
N PRO A 104 5.16 3.69 -1.28
CA PRO A 104 4.62 2.34 -1.33
C PRO A 104 5.77 1.33 -1.27
N THR A 105 5.79 0.50 -0.25
CA THR A 105 6.60 -0.71 -0.19
C THR A 105 5.87 -1.81 -0.94
N VAL A 106 6.24 -2.02 -2.20
CA VAL A 106 5.84 -3.22 -2.94
C VAL A 106 6.60 -4.40 -2.35
N GLN A 107 5.91 -5.36 -1.74
CA GLN A 107 6.50 -6.61 -1.24
C GLN A 107 6.82 -7.59 -2.38
N ASN A 108 7.40 -7.11 -3.47
CA ASN A 108 8.00 -7.97 -4.49
C ASN A 108 9.52 -7.89 -4.35
N PHE A 109 10.03 -8.40 -3.22
CA PHE A 109 11.44 -8.76 -3.15
C PHE A 109 11.47 -10.28 -3.18
N ASP A 110 11.67 -10.83 -4.38
CA ASP A 110 12.17 -12.18 -4.55
C ASP A 110 13.45 -12.28 -3.75
N ALA A 111 13.38 -12.96 -2.60
CA ALA A 111 14.57 -13.47 -1.94
C ALA A 111 15.13 -14.58 -2.84
N VAL A 112 15.88 -14.19 -3.88
CA VAL A 112 16.83 -15.11 -4.50
C VAL A 112 17.70 -15.61 -3.35
N THR A 113 17.53 -16.90 -3.07
CA THR A 113 18.35 -17.68 -2.17
C THR A 113 19.76 -17.62 -2.73
N GLY A 114 20.54 -16.69 -2.22
CA GLY A 114 21.95 -16.50 -2.53
C GLY A 114 22.78 -16.81 -1.30
N GLN A 115 22.90 -18.09 -0.98
CA GLN A 115 24.04 -18.70 -0.30
C GLN A 115 24.19 -20.14 -0.80
#